data_AF-A0AB39VFH0-F1
#
_entry.id   AF-A0AB39VFH0-F1
#
_cell.length_a   1.000
_cell.length_b   1.000
_cell.length_c   1.000
_cell.angle_alpha   90.00
_cell.angle_beta   90.00
_cell.angle_gamma   90.00
#
_symmetry.space_group_name_H-M   'P 1'
#
loop_
_entity.id
_entity.type
_entity.pdbx_description
1 polymer ?
#
loop_
_entity_poly.entity_id
_entity_poly.type
_entity_poly.pdbx_seq_one_letter_code
_entity_poly.pdbx_strand_id
1 'polypeptide(L)'
;MSYQIEKFLTEFLNKKNMTLTEFSKKMEVTHVYVSNIKNGKKTASKKFVENLIRKFPECAKKEEELIAMLEKDKKIEKLKKLEKQRRETIGKSEELDRISRLNKRERVQLDEVMNSAAYFFNDNSISDEDKKRLHDSLQELFFDAKMKNKRK
;
A
#
# COMPACT_ATOMS: atom_id res chain seq x y z
N MET A 1 -3.48 0.81 -2.75
CA MET A 1 -3.67 2.25 -3.08
C MET A 1 -2.38 3.01 -2.83
N SER A 2 -1.72 3.50 -3.89
CA SER A 2 -0.57 4.43 -3.79
C SER A 2 -1.06 5.86 -3.67
N TYR A 3 -0.29 6.72 -3.02
CA TYR A 3 -0.61 8.15 -2.97
C TYR A 3 -0.17 8.85 -4.28
N GLN A 4 -0.87 9.89 -4.69
CA GLN A 4 -0.50 10.70 -5.85
C GLN A 4 0.69 11.61 -5.51
N ILE A 5 0.72 12.17 -4.30
CA ILE A 5 1.85 13.00 -3.84
C ILE A 5 3.14 12.17 -3.72
N GLU A 6 3.05 10.87 -3.43
CA GLU A 6 4.19 9.94 -3.45
C GLU A 6 4.85 9.87 -4.84
N LYS A 7 4.04 9.68 -5.89
CA LYS A 7 4.50 9.62 -7.28
C LYS A 7 5.10 10.95 -7.71
N PHE A 8 4.35 12.03 -7.47
CA PHE A 8 4.81 13.40 -7.75
C PHE A 8 6.17 13.68 -7.11
N LEU A 9 6.32 13.38 -5.81
CA LEU A 9 7.55 13.66 -5.08
C LEU A 9 8.73 12.84 -5.63
N THR A 10 8.50 11.59 -6.02
CA THR A 10 9.54 10.74 -6.62
C THR A 10 10.00 11.29 -7.96
N GLU A 11 9.07 11.66 -8.84
CA GLU A 11 9.38 12.26 -10.14
C GLU A 11 10.07 13.62 -9.99
N PHE A 12 9.60 14.45 -9.05
CA PHE A 12 10.16 15.75 -8.76
C PHE A 12 11.63 15.66 -8.32
N LEU A 13 11.94 14.78 -7.36
CA LEU A 13 13.30 14.58 -6.88
C LEU A 13 14.22 14.05 -7.97
N ASN A 14 13.75 13.10 -8.78
CA ASN A 14 14.51 12.55 -9.89
C ASN A 14 14.80 13.62 -10.96
N LYS A 15 13.80 14.42 -11.34
CA LYS A 15 13.95 15.49 -12.32
C LYS A 15 14.93 16.59 -11.87
N LYS A 16 14.98 16.85 -10.56
CA LYS A 16 15.90 17.83 -9.96
C LYS A 16 17.25 17.24 -9.58
N ASN A 17 17.45 15.93 -9.79
CA ASN A 17 18.60 15.17 -9.30
C ASN A 17 18.92 15.48 -7.82
N MET A 18 17.87 15.54 -6.99
CA MET A 18 17.95 16.00 -5.60
C MET A 18 17.81 14.83 -4.64
N THR A 19 18.72 14.74 -3.66
CA THR A 19 18.64 13.72 -2.62
C THR A 19 17.52 14.03 -1.62
N LEU A 20 17.00 13.00 -0.92
CA LEU A 20 16.05 13.24 0.17
C LEU A 20 16.63 14.16 1.25
N THR A 21 17.93 14.05 1.54
CA THR A 21 18.59 14.85 2.58
C THR A 21 18.58 16.33 2.20
N GLU A 22 18.96 16.66 0.98
CA GLU A 22 18.95 18.04 0.47
C GLU A 22 17.52 18.59 0.41
N PHE A 23 16.58 17.80 -0.10
CA PHE A 23 15.18 18.20 -0.16
C PHE A 23 14.59 18.46 1.23
N SER A 24 14.87 17.58 2.20
CA SER A 24 14.37 17.70 3.58
C SER A 24 14.92 18.96 4.25
N LYS A 25 16.21 19.24 4.07
CA LYS A 25 16.85 20.49 4.53
C LYS A 25 16.20 21.71 3.89
N LYS A 26 16.04 21.72 2.56
CA LYS A 26 15.37 22.81 1.83
C LYS A 26 13.94 23.02 2.32
N MET A 27 13.20 21.94 2.59
CA MET A 27 11.82 22.01 3.05
C MET A 27 11.68 22.29 4.55
N GLU A 28 12.79 22.35 5.32
CA GLU A 28 12.78 22.50 6.78
C GLU A 28 11.89 21.46 7.48
N VAL A 29 11.92 20.23 6.99
CA VAL A 29 11.20 19.10 7.56
C VAL A 29 12.14 17.94 7.82
N THR A 30 11.75 17.02 8.69
CA THR A 30 12.60 15.87 9.02
C THR A 30 12.72 14.94 7.82
N HIS A 31 13.92 14.36 7.65
CA HIS A 31 14.16 13.34 6.62
C HIS A 31 13.17 12.17 6.71
N VAL A 32 12.86 11.74 7.94
CA VAL A 32 11.89 10.68 8.22
C VAL A 32 10.49 11.04 7.70
N TYR A 33 10.08 12.31 7.84
CA TYR A 33 8.79 12.77 7.33
C TYR A 33 8.69 12.65 5.81
N VAL A 34 9.69 13.15 5.08
CA VAL A 34 9.76 13.08 3.61
C VAL A 34 9.84 11.62 3.14
N SER A 35 10.66 10.80 3.80
CA SER A 35 10.79 9.37 3.50
C SER A 35 9.45 8.64 3.63
N ASN A 36 8.67 8.92 4.67
CA ASN A 36 7.35 8.31 4.83
C ASN A 36 6.37 8.70 3.72
N ILE A 37 6.45 9.92 3.19
CA ILE A 37 5.64 10.36 2.04
C ILE A 37 6.10 9.66 0.77
N LYS A 38 7.40 9.72 0.47
CA LYS A 38 8.00 9.14 -0.75
C LYS A 38 7.79 7.62 -0.85
N ASN A 39 7.69 6.94 0.28
CA ASN A 39 7.47 5.49 0.33
C ASN A 39 5.99 5.10 0.50
N GLY A 40 5.06 6.06 0.38
CA GLY A 40 3.63 5.79 0.42
C GLY A 40 3.10 5.34 1.79
N LYS A 41 3.89 5.50 2.87
CA LYS A 41 3.48 5.12 4.24
C LYS A 41 2.40 6.06 4.78
N LYS A 42 2.44 7.34 4.40
CA LYS A 42 1.43 8.35 4.74
C LYS A 42 1.34 9.41 3.65
N THR A 43 0.20 10.07 3.52
CA THR A 43 0.08 11.25 2.67
C THR A 43 0.75 12.50 3.30
N ALA A 44 0.99 13.52 2.48
CA ALA A 44 1.50 14.82 2.91
C ALA A 44 0.48 15.63 3.72
N SER A 45 0.96 16.68 4.41
CA SER A 45 0.10 17.68 5.05
C SER A 45 -0.17 18.85 4.10
N LYS A 46 -1.24 19.62 4.38
CA LYS A 46 -1.52 20.85 3.64
C LYS A 46 -0.35 21.83 3.73
N LYS A 47 0.17 22.04 4.95
CA LYS A 47 1.37 22.86 5.21
C LYS A 47 2.59 22.42 4.40
N PHE A 48 2.77 21.11 4.20
CA PHE A 48 3.88 20.62 3.39
C PHE A 48 3.72 21.00 1.92
N VAL A 49 2.51 20.87 1.36
CA VAL A 49 2.23 21.25 -0.04
C VAL A 49 2.34 22.77 -0.22
N GLU A 50 1.80 23.55 0.72
CA GLU A 50 1.93 25.02 0.71
C GLU A 50 3.41 25.45 0.76
N ASN A 51 4.22 24.83 1.63
CA ASN A 51 5.65 25.13 1.71
C ASN A 51 6.40 24.68 0.45
N LEU A 52 5.99 23.59 -0.18
CA LEU A 52 6.56 23.09 -1.43
C LEU A 52 6.31 24.09 -2.56
N ILE A 53 5.08 24.58 -2.70
CA ILE A 53 4.71 25.61 -3.69
C ILE A 53 5.53 26.88 -3.48
N ARG A 54 5.68 27.31 -2.21
CA ARG A 54 6.44 28.51 -1.85
C ARG A 54 7.94 28.38 -2.17
N LYS A 55 8.55 27.22 -1.89
CA LYS A 55 10.01 27.02 -2.05
C LYS A 55 10.42 26.63 -3.47
N PHE A 56 9.48 26.13 -4.28
CA PHE A 56 9.75 25.65 -5.63
C PHE A 56 8.79 26.31 -6.63
N PRO A 57 9.25 27.32 -7.40
CA PRO A 57 8.41 28.03 -8.36
C PRO A 57 7.76 27.15 -9.43
N GLU A 58 8.39 26.04 -9.81
CA GLU A 58 7.76 25.08 -10.73
C GLU A 58 6.53 24.37 -10.14
N CYS A 59 6.45 24.26 -8.82
CA CYS A 59 5.29 23.69 -8.12
C CYS A 59 4.14 24.71 -8.06
N ALA A 60 4.44 26.01 -8.05
CA ALA A 60 3.42 27.06 -8.11
C ALA A 60 2.62 27.01 -9.42
N LYS A 61 3.27 26.70 -10.53
CA LYS A 61 2.59 26.48 -11.83
C LYS A 61 1.62 25.28 -11.83
N LYS A 62 1.73 24.41 -10.82
CA LYS A 62 0.95 23.17 -10.64
C LYS A 62 0.18 23.20 -9.32
N GLU A 63 -0.08 24.37 -8.76
CA GLU A 63 -0.70 24.51 -7.44
C GLU A 63 -2.06 23.81 -7.38
N GLU A 64 -2.95 24.09 -8.34
CA GLU A 64 -4.27 23.44 -8.41
C GLU A 64 -4.16 21.91 -8.53
N GLU A 65 -3.21 21.43 -9.33
CA GLU A 65 -2.94 20.00 -9.52
C GLU A 65 -2.48 19.35 -8.20
N LEU A 66 -1.55 19.97 -7.49
CA LEU A 66 -1.00 19.49 -6.22
C LEU A 66 -2.06 19.47 -5.10
N ILE A 67 -2.91 20.49 -5.05
CA ILE A 67 -4.04 20.54 -4.11
C ILE A 67 -5.03 19.42 -4.43
N ALA A 68 -5.38 19.22 -5.70
CA ALA A 68 -6.27 18.14 -6.12
C ALA A 68 -5.70 16.75 -5.81
N MET A 69 -4.38 16.55 -5.99
CA MET A 69 -3.68 15.32 -5.59
C MET A 69 -3.77 15.09 -4.08
N LEU A 70 -3.53 16.14 -3.28
CA LEU A 70 -3.61 16.05 -1.82
C LEU A 70 -5.02 15.64 -1.36
N GLU A 71 -6.07 16.25 -1.92
CA GLU A 71 -7.45 15.93 -1.56
C GLU A 71 -7.82 14.47 -1.87
N LYS A 72 -7.38 13.96 -3.03
CA LYS A 72 -7.54 12.53 -3.38
C LYS A 72 -6.80 11.64 -2.38
N ASP A 73 -5.57 12.00 -2.01
CA ASP A 73 -4.80 11.24 -1.04
C ASP A 73 -5.43 11.26 0.36
N LYS A 74 -6.05 12.36 0.78
CA LYS A 74 -6.80 12.42 2.05
C LYS A 74 -8.00 11.48 2.06
N LYS A 75 -8.70 11.32 0.92
CA LYS A 75 -9.77 10.33 0.79
C LYS A 75 -9.21 8.90 0.91
N ILE A 76 -8.08 8.60 0.25
CA ILE A 76 -7.40 7.31 0.37
C ILE A 76 -6.98 7.02 1.82
N GLU A 77 -6.43 8.02 2.52
CA GLU A 77 -6.03 7.89 3.93
C GLU A 77 -7.24 7.59 4.84
N LYS A 78 -8.38 8.26 4.61
CA LYS A 78 -9.63 7.97 5.32
C LYS A 78 -10.12 6.56 5.04
N LEU A 79 -10.11 6.11 3.78
CA LEU A 79 -10.49 4.75 3.40
C LEU A 79 -9.61 3.70 4.07
N LYS A 80 -8.28 3.88 4.07
CA LYS A 80 -7.34 2.97 4.77
C LYS A 80 -7.64 2.88 6.27
N LYS A 81 -7.98 4.00 6.92
CA LYS A 81 -8.36 4.01 8.34
C LYS A 81 -9.67 3.28 8.59
N LEU A 82 -10.67 3.50 7.74
CA LEU A 82 -11.96 2.79 7.82
C LEU A 82 -11.79 1.30 7.58
N GLU A 83 -10.98 0.88 6.60
CA GLU A 83 -10.65 -0.53 6.38
C GLU A 83 -9.95 -1.14 7.60
N LYS A 84 -9.00 -0.42 8.20
CA LYS A 84 -8.32 -0.85 9.43
C LYS A 84 -9.32 -1.01 10.58
N GLN A 85 -10.19 -0.03 10.79
CA GLN A 85 -11.25 -0.10 11.81
C GLN A 85 -12.23 -1.24 11.55
N ARG A 86 -12.66 -1.46 10.29
CA ARG A 86 -13.52 -2.59 9.92
C ARG A 86 -12.85 -3.93 10.25
N ARG A 87 -11.54 -4.08 10.00
CA ARG A 87 -10.79 -5.29 10.39
C ARG A 87 -10.68 -5.47 11.90
N GLU A 88 -10.73 -4.39 12.67
CA GLU A 88 -10.67 -4.40 14.12
C GLU A 88 -12.05 -4.69 14.74
N THR A 89 -13.14 -4.26 14.10
CA THR A 89 -14.52 -4.38 14.63
C THR A 89 -15.30 -5.58 14.08
N ILE A 90 -15.11 -5.96 12.82
CA ILE A 90 -15.64 -7.20 12.25
C ILE A 90 -14.61 -8.26 12.62
N GLY A 91 -14.95 -9.10 13.61
CA GLY A 91 -14.04 -10.01 14.29
C GLY A 91 -12.99 -10.65 13.37
N LYS A 92 -11.75 -10.74 13.87
CA LYS A 92 -10.63 -11.42 13.21
C LYS A 92 -11.08 -12.79 12.73
N SER A 93 -11.45 -12.94 11.46
CA SER A 93 -11.39 -14.28 10.88
C SER A 93 -9.92 -14.65 10.93
N GLU A 94 -9.61 -15.79 11.55
CA GLU A 94 -8.24 -16.25 11.74
C GLU A 94 -7.49 -16.28 10.40
N GLU A 95 -8.24 -16.55 9.34
CA GLU A 95 -7.87 -16.44 7.94
C GLU A 95 -7.36 -15.05 7.54
N LEU A 96 -8.15 -14.00 7.76
CA LEU A 96 -7.78 -12.61 7.44
C LEU A 96 -6.58 -12.15 8.26
N ASP A 97 -6.45 -12.61 9.51
CA ASP A 97 -5.28 -12.33 10.35
C ASP A 97 -4.02 -12.98 9.77
N ARG A 98 -4.08 -14.26 9.39
CA ARG A 98 -2.96 -14.99 8.75
C ARG A 98 -2.51 -14.32 7.46
N ILE A 99 -3.44 -13.95 6.57
CA ILE A 99 -3.14 -13.23 5.31
C ILE A 99 -2.55 -11.84 5.59
N SER A 100 -3.06 -11.14 6.60
CA SER A 100 -2.59 -9.78 6.92
C SER A 100 -1.12 -9.74 7.34
N ARG A 101 -0.64 -10.80 8.00
CA ARG A 101 0.74 -10.96 8.50
C ARG A 101 1.75 -11.26 7.38
N LEU A 102 1.31 -11.55 6.16
CA LEU A 102 2.18 -11.79 5.02
C LEU A 102 2.84 -10.49 4.54
N ASN A 103 4.15 -10.54 4.28
CA ASN A 103 4.87 -9.44 3.64
C ASN A 103 4.55 -9.37 2.12
N LYS A 104 5.01 -8.31 1.44
CA LYS A 104 4.71 -8.10 0.01
C LYS A 104 5.08 -9.30 -0.87
N ARG A 105 6.25 -9.91 -0.66
CA ARG A 105 6.70 -11.07 -1.42
C ARG A 105 5.84 -12.29 -1.13
N GLU A 106 5.50 -12.51 0.13
CA GLU A 106 4.69 -13.66 0.54
C GLU A 106 3.24 -13.57 0.04
N ARG A 107 2.69 -12.35 -0.07
CA ARG A 107 1.37 -12.15 -0.69
C ARG A 107 1.37 -12.52 -2.16
N VAL A 108 2.42 -12.17 -2.89
CA VAL A 108 2.57 -12.55 -4.31
C VAL A 108 2.67 -14.07 -4.44
N GLN A 109 3.43 -14.73 -3.57
CA GLN A 109 3.54 -16.20 -3.58
C GLN A 109 2.21 -16.89 -3.26
N LEU A 110 1.44 -16.38 -2.31
CA LEU A 110 0.11 -16.92 -2.02
C LEU A 110 -0.83 -16.75 -3.23
N ASP A 111 -0.80 -15.59 -3.87
CA ASP A 111 -1.60 -15.29 -5.06
C ASP A 111 -1.22 -16.20 -6.23
N GLU A 112 0.07 -16.44 -6.46
CA GLU A 112 0.55 -17.41 -7.46
C GLU A 112 0.04 -18.84 -7.19
N VAL A 113 0.06 -19.28 -5.92
CA VAL A 113 -0.47 -20.60 -5.52
C VAL A 113 -1.97 -20.68 -5.80
N MET A 114 -2.75 -19.66 -5.43
CA MET A 114 -4.20 -19.65 -5.66
C MET A 114 -4.54 -19.62 -7.14
N ASN A 115 -3.84 -18.80 -7.92
CA ASN A 115 -4.04 -18.69 -9.36
C ASN A 115 -3.64 -19.97 -10.11
N SER A 116 -2.75 -20.80 -9.57
CA SER A 116 -2.41 -22.10 -10.17
C SER A 116 -3.61 -23.06 -10.22
N ALA A 117 -4.58 -22.90 -9.31
CA ALA A 117 -5.81 -23.67 -9.26
C ALA A 117 -6.99 -23.00 -10.00
N ALA A 118 -6.74 -21.97 -10.80
CA ALA A 118 -7.79 -21.20 -11.50
C ALA A 118 -8.71 -22.06 -12.37
N TYR A 119 -8.17 -23.11 -13.02
CA TYR A 119 -8.97 -24.05 -13.82
C TYR A 119 -10.08 -24.74 -13.01
N PHE A 120 -9.79 -25.11 -11.76
CA PHE A 120 -10.77 -25.72 -10.86
C PHE A 120 -11.83 -24.70 -10.40
N PHE A 121 -11.41 -23.50 -10.03
CA PHE A 121 -12.34 -22.49 -9.52
C PHE A 121 -13.28 -21.91 -10.61
N ASN A 122 -12.82 -21.88 -11.85
CA ASN A 122 -13.61 -21.41 -12.99
C ASN A 122 -14.56 -22.46 -13.57
N ASP A 123 -14.49 -23.71 -13.10
CA ASP A 123 -15.35 -24.78 -13.59
C ASP A 123 -16.76 -24.67 -12.97
N ASN A 124 -17.77 -24.42 -13.80
CA ASN A 124 -19.17 -24.31 -13.35
C ASN A 124 -19.80 -25.66 -12.99
N SER A 125 -19.17 -26.79 -13.33
CA SER A 125 -19.62 -28.13 -12.95
C SER A 125 -19.26 -28.49 -11.50
N ILE A 126 -18.35 -27.72 -10.89
CA ILE A 126 -17.90 -27.93 -9.51
C ILE A 126 -18.74 -27.05 -8.58
N SER A 127 -19.18 -27.64 -7.47
CA SER A 127 -19.97 -26.93 -6.46
C SER A 127 -19.17 -25.81 -5.81
N ASP A 128 -19.85 -24.72 -5.43
CA ASP A 128 -19.21 -23.63 -4.69
C ASP A 128 -18.66 -24.09 -3.32
N GLU A 129 -19.25 -25.14 -2.73
CA GLU A 129 -18.76 -25.73 -1.49
C GLU A 129 -17.41 -26.44 -1.71
N ASP A 130 -17.26 -27.22 -2.78
CA ASP A 130 -16.00 -27.92 -3.09
C ASP A 130 -14.91 -26.93 -3.51
N LYS A 131 -15.27 -25.87 -4.25
CA LYS A 131 -14.38 -24.72 -4.51
C LYS A 131 -13.90 -24.11 -3.21
N LYS A 132 -14.81 -23.83 -2.28
CA LYS A 132 -14.42 -23.27 -0.99
C LYS A 132 -13.49 -24.22 -0.20
N ARG A 133 -13.80 -25.52 -0.15
CA ARG A 133 -12.97 -26.51 0.56
C ARG A 133 -11.56 -26.60 -0.02
N LEU A 134 -11.42 -26.61 -1.35
CA LEU A 134 -10.10 -26.64 -1.98
C LEU A 134 -9.33 -25.35 -1.71
N HIS A 135 -10.00 -24.20 -1.82
CA HIS A 135 -9.40 -22.90 -1.51
C HIS A 135 -8.84 -22.87 -0.07
N ASP A 136 -9.65 -23.26 0.90
CA ASP A 136 -9.28 -23.27 2.32
C ASP A 136 -8.10 -24.24 2.56
N SER A 137 -8.14 -25.42 1.93
CA SER A 137 -7.07 -26.42 2.04
C SER A 137 -5.73 -25.94 1.45
N LEU A 138 -5.75 -25.32 0.27
CA LEU A 138 -4.55 -24.76 -0.37
C LEU A 138 -3.94 -23.66 0.50
N GLN A 139 -4.80 -22.84 1.11
CA GLN A 139 -4.36 -21.75 1.97
C GLN A 139 -3.71 -22.27 3.25
N GLU A 140 -4.33 -23.26 3.92
CA GLU A 140 -3.76 -23.90 5.10
C GLU A 140 -2.41 -24.54 4.80
N LEU A 141 -2.30 -25.31 3.71
CA LEU A 141 -1.06 -25.94 3.28
C LEU A 141 0.07 -24.91 3.05
N PHE A 142 -0.25 -23.78 2.44
CA PHE A 142 0.72 -22.70 2.25
C PHE A 142 1.24 -22.17 3.58
N PHE A 143 0.36 -21.87 4.54
CA PHE A 143 0.76 -21.36 5.85
C PHE A 143 1.55 -22.39 6.66
N ASP A 144 1.16 -23.66 6.61
CA ASP A 144 1.86 -24.76 7.29
C ASP A 144 3.29 -24.94 6.76
N ALA A 145 3.46 -24.96 5.44
CA ALA A 145 4.78 -25.05 4.81
C ALA A 145 5.68 -23.87 5.24
N LYS A 146 5.11 -22.66 5.33
CA LYS A 146 5.82 -21.46 5.77
C LYS A 146 6.21 -21.51 7.24
N MET A 147 5.32 -22.00 8.11
CA MET A 147 5.60 -22.15 9.55
C MET A 147 6.71 -23.18 9.79
N LYS A 148 6.70 -24.31 9.05
CA LYS A 148 7.76 -25.32 9.11
C LYS A 148 9.12 -24.77 8.69
N ASN A 149 9.16 -23.93 7.65
CA ASN A 149 10.42 -23.30 7.19
C ASN A 149 10.96 -22.22 8.14
N LYS A 150 10.13 -21.64 9.02
CA LYS A 150 10.59 -20.69 10.06
C LYS A 150 11.13 -21.39 11.32
N ARG A 151 10.85 -22.69 11.48
CA ARG A 151 11.29 -23.51 12.63
C ARG A 151 12.57 -24.31 12.35
N LYS A 152 13.04 -24.31 11.09
CA LYS A 152 14.36 -24.80 10.70
C LYS A 152 15.39 -23.70 10.89
#